data_AF-A0A523GFS5-F1
#
_entry.id   AF-A0A523GFS5-F1
#
_cell.length_a   1.000
_cell.length_b   1.000
_cell.length_c   1.000
_cell.angle_alpha   90.00
_cell.angle_beta   90.00
_cell.angle_gamma   90.00
#
_symmetry.space_group_name_H-M   'P 1'
#
loop_
_entity.id
_entity.type
_entity.pdbx_description
1 polymer ?
#
loop_
_entity_poly.entity_id
_entity_poly.type
_entity_poly.pdbx_seq_one_letter_code
_entity_poly.pdbx_strand_id
1 'polypeptide(L)'
;EELSTGKTLKAAIDAGYSKALSAIFDANITTFFVGVILYSFGVGPIQGFAVTLMAGILSSLFTAIVFTRVLFDYVVLDRHLAVSYG
;
A
#
# COMPACT_ATOMS: atom_id res chain seq x y z
N GLU A 1 28.42 -1.48 -20.05
CA GLU A 1 28.31 -0.02 -19.77
C GLU A 1 27.31 0.40 -18.70
N GLU A 2 26.59 -0.48 -18.02
CA GLU A 2 25.79 -0.07 -16.83
C GLU A 2 26.19 -0.79 -15.52
N LEU A 3 27.15 -1.69 -15.59
CA LEU A 3 27.59 -2.53 -14.47
C LEU A 3 28.74 -1.92 -13.64
N SER A 4 29.31 -0.79 -14.06
CA SER A 4 30.50 -0.21 -13.46
C SER A 4 30.22 0.86 -12.38
N THR A 5 28.98 1.29 -12.18
CA THR A 5 28.71 2.56 -11.46
C THR A 5 27.74 2.46 -10.28
N GLY A 6 27.24 1.27 -9.93
CA GLY A 6 26.31 1.08 -8.79
C GLY A 6 24.96 1.82 -8.88
N LYS A 7 24.79 2.70 -9.89
CA LYS A 7 23.56 3.43 -10.19
C LYS A 7 22.44 2.51 -10.64
N THR A 8 22.75 1.43 -11.36
CA THR A 8 21.76 0.43 -11.78
C THR A 8 21.16 -0.32 -10.60
N LEU A 9 21.96 -0.68 -9.59
CA LEU A 9 21.44 -1.39 -8.42
C LEU A 9 20.53 -0.48 -7.59
N LYS A 10 20.95 0.77 -7.31
CA LYS A 10 20.11 1.74 -6.61
C LYS A 10 18.84 2.11 -7.39
N ALA A 11 18.95 2.34 -8.71
CA ALA A 11 17.80 2.64 -9.56
C ALA A 11 16.86 1.43 -9.72
N ALA A 12 17.37 0.20 -9.76
CA ALA A 12 16.57 -1.02 -9.77
C ALA A 12 15.86 -1.24 -8.43
N ILE A 13 16.50 -0.89 -7.31
CA ILE A 13 15.89 -0.92 -5.98
C ILE A 13 14.78 0.13 -5.87
N ASP A 14 15.01 1.38 -6.29
CA ASP A 14 13.99 2.44 -6.28
C ASP A 14 12.82 2.13 -7.22
N ALA A 15 13.10 1.65 -8.44
CA ALA A 15 12.07 1.22 -9.38
C ALA A 15 11.28 0.01 -8.87
N GLY A 16 11.98 -0.92 -8.19
CA GLY A 16 11.37 -2.09 -7.55
C GLY A 16 10.47 -1.70 -6.39
N TYR A 17 10.90 -0.76 -5.54
CA TYR A 17 10.09 -0.24 -4.43
C TYR A 17 8.82 0.45 -4.92
N SER A 18 8.93 1.35 -5.91
CA SER A 18 7.76 2.05 -6.47
C SER A 18 6.74 1.08 -7.07
N LYS A 19 7.20 0.10 -7.87
CA LYS A 19 6.32 -0.93 -8.43
C LYS A 19 5.74 -1.85 -7.36
N ALA A 20 6.51 -2.23 -6.35
CA ALA A 20 6.05 -3.08 -5.28
C ALA A 20 4.95 -2.40 -4.46
N LEU A 21 5.11 -1.11 -4.13
CA LEU A 21 4.08 -0.38 -3.38
C LEU A 21 2.79 -0.23 -4.18
N SER A 22 2.88 0.07 -5.47
CA SER A 22 1.71 0.12 -6.37
C SER A 22 1.02 -1.25 -6.47
N ALA A 23 1.78 -2.33 -6.61
CA ALA A 23 1.24 -3.68 -6.69
C ALA A 23 0.55 -4.10 -5.38
N ILE A 24 1.09 -3.72 -4.22
CA ILE A 24 0.47 -3.96 -2.92
C ILE A 24 -0.87 -3.22 -2.82
N PHE A 25 -0.92 -1.96 -3.27
CA PHE A 25 -2.15 -1.17 -3.24
C PHE A 25 -3.26 -1.77 -4.13
N ASP A 26 -2.92 -2.12 -5.37
CA ASP A 26 -3.85 -2.77 -6.31
C ASP A 26 -4.33 -4.14 -5.81
N ALA A 27 -3.45 -4.91 -5.16
CA ALA A 27 -3.81 -6.21 -4.59
C ALA A 27 -4.86 -6.06 -3.47
N ASN A 28 -4.75 -5.05 -2.60
CA ASN A 28 -5.74 -4.79 -1.54
C ASN A 28 -7.09 -4.38 -2.13
N ILE A 29 -7.10 -3.52 -3.15
CA ILE A 29 -8.33 -3.10 -3.85
C ILE A 29 -9.01 -4.29 -4.54
N THR A 30 -8.24 -5.09 -5.28
CA THR A 30 -8.77 -6.27 -5.97
C THR A 30 -9.37 -7.26 -4.97
N THR A 31 -8.69 -7.48 -3.84
CA THR A 31 -9.17 -8.38 -2.78
C THR A 31 -10.44 -7.86 -2.09
N PHE A 32 -10.59 -6.54 -1.96
CA PHE A 32 -11.84 -5.95 -1.47
C PHE A 32 -13.02 -6.31 -2.37
N PHE A 33 -12.85 -6.17 -3.69
CA PHE A 33 -13.87 -6.57 -4.65
C PHE A 33 -14.17 -8.07 -4.60
N VAL A 34 -13.17 -8.93 -4.38
CA VAL A 34 -13.41 -10.35 -4.12
C VAL A 34 -14.29 -10.55 -2.88
N GLY A 35 -14.06 -9.81 -1.80
CA GLY A 35 -14.91 -9.81 -0.61
C GLY A 35 -16.36 -9.41 -0.91
N VAL A 36 -16.56 -8.36 -1.71
CA VAL A 36 -17.90 -7.91 -2.14
C VAL A 36 -18.63 -8.97 -2.97
N ILE A 37 -17.90 -9.64 -3.87
CA ILE A 37 -18.43 -10.74 -4.69
C ILE A 37 -18.80 -11.92 -3.79
N LEU A 38 -17.92 -12.33 -2.87
CA LEU A 38 -18.18 -13.42 -1.93
C LEU A 38 -19.33 -13.12 -0.98
N TYR A 39 -19.54 -11.86 -0.59
CA TYR A 39 -20.69 -11.47 0.22
C TYR A 39 -22.01 -11.56 -0.57
N SER A 40 -22.01 -11.12 -1.84
CA SER A 40 -23.21 -11.12 -2.70
C SER A 40 -23.60 -12.52 -3.19
N PHE A 41 -22.62 -13.37 -3.53
CA PHE A 41 -22.85 -14.70 -4.10
C PHE A 41 -22.61 -15.85 -3.13
N GLY A 42 -21.96 -15.59 -1.99
CA GLY A 42 -21.72 -16.60 -0.97
C GLY A 42 -22.99 -16.91 -0.16
N VAL A 43 -23.04 -18.12 0.41
CA VAL A 43 -24.13 -18.57 1.27
C VAL A 43 -23.59 -19.07 2.61
N GLY A 44 -24.32 -18.77 3.68
CA GLY A 44 -24.05 -19.25 5.03
C GLY A 44 -22.64 -18.87 5.52
N PRO A 45 -21.70 -19.83 5.69
CA PRO A 45 -20.35 -19.56 6.19
C PRO A 45 -19.53 -18.59 5.33
N ILE A 46 -19.73 -18.60 4.01
CA ILE A 46 -18.94 -17.80 3.06
C ILE A 46 -19.25 -16.30 3.23
N GLN A 47 -20.48 -15.95 3.58
CA GLN A 47 -20.85 -14.56 3.87
C GLN A 47 -20.16 -14.05 5.15
N GLY A 48 -20.07 -14.90 6.20
CA GLY A 48 -19.34 -14.57 7.43
C GLY A 48 -17.84 -14.39 7.18
N PHE A 49 -17.25 -15.24 6.35
CA PHE A 49 -15.87 -15.08 5.90
C PHE A 49 -15.68 -13.77 5.10
N ALA A 50 -16.57 -13.47 4.17
CA ALA A 50 -16.51 -12.26 3.35
C ALA A 50 -16.57 -10.99 4.20
N VAL A 51 -17.43 -10.93 5.22
CA VAL A 51 -17.51 -9.79 6.14
C VAL A 51 -16.20 -9.61 6.91
N THR A 52 -15.59 -10.70 7.39
CA THR A 52 -14.32 -10.63 8.11
C THR A 52 -13.18 -10.17 7.20
N LEU A 53 -13.14 -10.68 5.97
CA LEU A 53 -12.16 -10.27 4.95
C LEU A 53 -12.30 -8.77 4.63
N MET A 54 -13.51 -8.29 4.40
CA MET A 54 -13.77 -6.87 4.12
C MET A 54 -13.38 -5.98 5.31
N ALA A 55 -13.71 -6.37 6.54
CA ALA A 55 -13.31 -5.63 7.75
C ALA A 55 -11.78 -5.58 7.91
N GLY A 56 -11.08 -6.68 7.60
CA GLY A 56 -9.62 -6.74 7.59
C GLY A 56 -9.00 -5.80 6.55
N ILE A 57 -9.55 -5.74 5.34
CA ILE A 57 -9.07 -4.84 4.29
C ILE A 57 -9.30 -3.37 4.66
N LEU A 58 -10.47 -3.03 5.21
CA LEU A 58 -10.75 -1.67 5.66
C LEU A 58 -9.79 -1.23 6.77
N SER A 59 -9.50 -2.12 7.73
CA SER A 59 -8.49 -1.87 8.78
C SER A 59 -7.09 -1.70 8.20
N SER A 60 -6.72 -2.51 7.20
CA SER A 60 -5.45 -2.40 6.47
C SER A 60 -5.34 -1.06 5.73
N LEU A 61 -6.38 -0.64 5.00
CA LEU A 61 -6.41 0.64 4.28
C LEU A 61 -6.36 1.84 5.24
N PHE A 62 -7.09 1.78 6.35
CA PHE A 62 -7.01 2.79 7.39
C PHE A 62 -5.58 2.88 7.95
N THR A 63 -4.99 1.74 8.29
CA THR A 63 -3.61 1.67 8.75
C THR A 63 -2.67 2.22 7.69
N ALA A 64 -2.85 1.90 6.40
CA ALA A 64 -2.01 2.41 5.32
C ALA A 64 -2.07 3.94 5.19
N ILE A 65 -3.25 4.57 5.33
CA ILE A 65 -3.42 6.03 5.28
C ILE A 65 -2.79 6.70 6.50
N VAL A 66 -3.06 6.19 7.70
CA VAL A 66 -2.50 6.73 8.94
C VAL A 66 -0.98 6.54 8.95
N PHE A 67 -0.52 5.36 8.58
CA PHE A 67 0.90 5.02 8.49
C PHE A 67 1.60 5.87 7.43
N THR A 68 1.02 6.12 6.26
CA THR A 68 1.63 7.03 5.27
C THR A 68 1.69 8.46 5.79
N ARG A 69 0.66 8.97 6.48
CA ARG A 69 0.74 10.29 7.13
C ARG A 69 1.83 10.34 8.19
N VAL A 70 1.85 9.39 9.11
CA VAL A 70 2.84 9.31 10.18
C VAL A 70 4.24 9.15 9.61
N LEU A 71 4.43 8.27 8.62
CA LEU A 71 5.71 8.07 7.95
C LEU A 71 6.15 9.33 7.21
N PHE A 72 5.25 10.00 6.48
CA PHE A 72 5.58 11.28 5.83
C PHE A 72 5.94 12.33 6.86
N ASP A 73 5.15 12.50 7.92
CA ASP A 73 5.44 13.43 8.99
C ASP A 73 6.79 13.12 9.65
N TYR A 74 7.09 11.85 9.96
CA TYR A 74 8.39 11.44 10.50
C TYR A 74 9.55 11.72 9.53
N VAL A 75 9.41 11.35 8.25
CA VAL A 75 10.44 11.57 7.23
C VAL A 75 10.65 13.06 6.95
N VAL A 76 9.59 13.86 6.99
CA VAL A 76 9.62 15.33 6.83
C VAL A 76 10.11 16.01 8.10
N LEU A 77 9.89 15.47 9.30
CA LEU A 77 10.41 16.02 10.55
C LEU A 77 11.91 15.74 10.72
N ASP A 78 12.39 14.55 10.31
CA ASP A 78 13.82 14.19 10.31
C ASP A 78 14.63 14.96 9.23
N ARG A 79 13.95 15.47 8.21
CA ARG A 79 14.52 16.36 7.20
C ARG A 79 14.04 17.78 7.50
N HIS A 80 14.84 18.58 8.20
CA HIS A 80 14.70 20.06 8.25
C HIS A 80 14.73 20.70 6.84
N LEU A 81 13.75 20.40 5.99
CA LEU A 81 13.49 21.07 4.73
C LEU A 81 12.36 22.03 5.04
N ALA A 82 12.78 23.24 5.38
CA ALA A 82 11.98 24.44 5.29
C ALA A 82 11.36 24.51 3.89
N VAL A 83 10.18 23.91 3.72
CA VAL A 83 9.34 24.20 2.57
C VAL A 83 8.71 25.55 2.88
N SER A 84 9.41 26.60 2.44
CA SER A 84 8.89 27.95 2.30
C SER A 84 7.64 27.86 1.43
N TYR A 85 6.47 27.91 2.06
CA TYR A 85 5.23 28.22 1.36
C TYR A 85 5.36 29.65 0.82
N GLY A 86 5.46 29.76 -0.50
CA GLY A 86 5.09 30.95 -1.25
C GLY A 86 3.67 30.80 -1.75
#